data_AF-A0A4Q4Z532-F1
#
_entry.id   AF-A0A4Q4Z532-F1
#
_cell.length_a   1.000
_cell.length_b   1.000
_cell.length_c   1.000
_cell.angle_alpha   90.00
_cell.angle_beta   90.00
_cell.angle_gamma   90.00
#
_symmetry.space_group_name_H-M   'P 1'
#
loop_
_entity.id
_entity.type
_entity.pdbx_description
1 polymer ?
#
loop_
_entity_poly.entity_id
_entity_poly.type
_entity_poly.pdbx_seq_one_letter_code
_entity_poly.pdbx_strand_id
1 'polypeptide(L)'
;MAILGEDLDQLSSNDLGVLARDAMSILALRGDPEAFSQLLTMNAHAGQCLGEGARRLAAAESWTQVADLTGVSKQAVWSRWRV
;
A
#
# COMPACT_ATOMS: atom_id res chain seq x y z
N MET A 1 -14.00 18.67 -8.27
CA MET A 1 -12.73 19.22 -7.78
C MET A 1 -11.75 18.07 -7.79
N ALA A 2 -10.67 18.15 -8.57
CA ALA A 2 -9.64 17.10 -8.57
C ALA A 2 -8.87 17.21 -7.25
N ILE A 3 -8.70 16.10 -6.54
CA ILE A 3 -7.83 16.05 -5.36
C ILE A 3 -6.40 16.21 -5.87
N LEU A 4 -5.68 17.24 -5.44
CA LEU A 4 -4.29 17.45 -5.81
C LEU A 4 -3.39 16.61 -4.91
N GLY A 5 -2.16 16.31 -5.37
CA GLY A 5 -1.19 15.56 -4.56
C GLY A 5 -0.90 16.24 -3.22
N GLU A 6 -0.92 17.58 -3.18
CA GLU A 6 -0.72 18.39 -1.97
C GLU A 6 -1.86 18.21 -0.94
N ASP A 7 -3.07 17.88 -1.39
CA ASP A 7 -4.20 17.61 -0.50
C ASP A 7 -4.06 16.23 0.19
N LEU A 8 -3.37 15.29 -0.45
CA LEU A 8 -3.16 13.94 0.08
C LEU A 8 -2.16 13.92 1.25
N ASP A 9 -1.13 14.76 1.21
CA ASP A 9 -0.08 14.84 2.24
C ASP A 9 -0.61 15.36 3.59
N GLN A 10 -1.76 16.05 3.59
CA GLN A 10 -2.41 16.55 4.80
C GLN A 10 -3.36 15.53 5.44
N LEU A 11 -3.68 14.43 4.75
CA LEU A 11 -4.58 13.41 5.27
C LEU A 11 -3.87 12.56 6.34
N SER A 12 -4.63 12.12 7.33
CA SER A 12 -4.16 11.07 8.24
C SER A 12 -3.88 9.78 7.44
N SER A 13 -2.98 8.92 7.94
CA SER A 13 -2.71 7.63 7.29
C SER A 13 -3.98 6.76 7.13
N ASN A 14 -4.94 6.89 8.06
CA ASN A 14 -6.22 6.21 7.97
C ASN A 14 -7.08 6.75 6.81
N ASP A 15 -7.22 8.07 6.71
CA ASP A 15 -8.08 8.70 5.70
C ASP A 15 -7.51 8.49 4.30
N LEU A 16 -6.19 8.58 4.15
CA LEU A 16 -5.51 8.25 2.90
C LEU A 16 -5.74 6.78 2.50
N GLY A 17 -5.68 5.86 3.48
CA GLY A 17 -5.96 4.45 3.28
C GLY A 17 -7.43 4.15 2.95
N VAL A 18 -8.39 4.92 3.46
CA VAL A 18 -9.82 4.85 3.07
C VAL A 18 -9.98 5.33 1.64
N LEU A 19 -9.45 6.50 1.30
CA LEU A 19 -9.54 7.08 -0.04
C LEU A 19 -8.99 6.14 -1.13
N ALA A 20 -7.81 5.53 -0.88
CA ALA A 20 -7.22 4.58 -1.82
C ALA A 20 -8.11 3.35 -2.05
N ARG A 21 -8.70 2.79 -0.98
CA ARG A 21 -9.60 1.62 -1.08
C ARG A 21 -10.93 1.96 -1.77
N ASP A 22 -11.47 3.15 -1.52
CA ASP A 22 -12.69 3.62 -2.18
C ASP A 22 -12.45 3.81 -3.68
N ALA A 23 -11.32 4.40 -4.08
CA ALA A 23 -10.94 4.53 -5.48
C ALA A 23 -10.82 3.17 -6.17
N MET A 24 -10.17 2.18 -5.54
CA MET A 24 -10.09 0.81 -6.05
C MET A 24 -11.48 0.17 -6.19
N SER A 25 -12.35 0.37 -5.21
CA SER A 25 -13.71 -0.16 -5.22
C SER A 25 -14.52 0.43 -6.37
N ILE A 26 -14.39 1.74 -6.63
CA ILE A 26 -15.02 2.40 -7.77
C ILE A 26 -14.49 1.83 -9.10
N LEU A 27 -13.18 1.65 -9.25
CA LEU A 27 -12.61 1.04 -10.46
C LEU A 27 -13.14 -0.37 -10.69
N ALA A 28 -13.25 -1.19 -9.65
CA ALA A 28 -13.79 -2.55 -9.74
C ALA A 28 -15.25 -2.58 -10.23
N LEU A 29 -16.05 -1.58 -9.88
CA LEU A 29 -17.46 -1.48 -10.27
C LEU A 29 -17.68 -0.99 -11.72
N ARG A 30 -16.66 -0.42 -12.38
CA ARG A 30 -16.82 0.10 -13.76
C ARG A 30 -16.99 -1.01 -14.80
N GLY A 31 -16.37 -2.18 -14.58
CA GLY A 31 -16.55 -3.35 -15.43
C GLY A 31 -15.96 -3.25 -16.84
N ASP A 32 -15.08 -2.27 -17.09
CA ASP A 32 -14.41 -2.09 -18.39
C ASP A 32 -12.93 -2.51 -18.36
N PRO A 33 -12.31 -2.85 -19.52
CA PRO A 33 -10.91 -3.28 -19.59
C PRO A 33 -9.91 -2.24 -19.08
N GLU A 34 -10.21 -0.95 -19.20
CA GLU A 34 -9.32 0.13 -18.77
C GLU A 34 -9.25 0.16 -17.24
N ALA A 35 -10.41 0.10 -16.56
CA ALA A 35 -10.51 0.04 -15.12
C ALA A 35 -9.82 -1.21 -14.56
N PHE A 36 -9.97 -2.36 -15.21
CA PHE A 36 -9.24 -3.57 -14.83
C PHE A 36 -7.72 -3.40 -14.99
N SER A 37 -7.26 -2.81 -16.09
CA SER A 37 -5.83 -2.51 -16.27
C SER A 37 -5.29 -1.56 -15.21
N GLN A 38 -6.08 -0.56 -14.77
CA GLN A 38 -5.68 0.33 -13.68
C GLN A 38 -5.54 -0.43 -12.35
N LEU A 39 -6.47 -1.34 -12.04
CA LEU A 39 -6.38 -2.19 -10.84
C LEU A 39 -5.12 -3.06 -10.84
N LEU A 40 -4.70 -3.60 -12.00
CA LEU A 40 -3.45 -4.36 -12.11
C LEU A 40 -2.23 -3.48 -11.80
N THR A 41 -2.19 -2.26 -12.34
CA THR A 41 -1.14 -1.28 -12.06
C THR A 41 -1.10 -0.92 -10.58
N MET A 42 -2.27 -0.65 -9.98
CA MET A 42 -2.38 -0.35 -8.55
C MET A 42 -1.90 -1.50 -7.67
N ASN A 43 -2.24 -2.75 -8.01
CA ASN A 43 -1.79 -3.92 -7.28
C ASN A 43 -0.26 -4.06 -7.31
N ALA A 44 0.36 -3.86 -8.48
CA ALA A 44 1.82 -3.87 -8.61
C ALA A 44 2.47 -2.76 -7.77
N HIS A 45 1.91 -1.54 -7.84
CA HIS A 45 2.40 -0.39 -7.09
C HIS A 45 2.26 -0.58 -5.58
N ALA A 46 1.12 -1.08 -5.10
CA ALA A 46 0.90 -1.41 -3.69
C ALA A 46 1.95 -2.39 -3.17
N GLY A 47 2.32 -3.41 -3.96
CA GLY A 47 3.40 -4.33 -3.62
C GLY A 47 4.76 -3.64 -3.43
N GLN A 48 5.11 -2.69 -4.29
CA GLN A 48 6.33 -1.90 -4.17
C GLN A 48 6.31 -1.00 -2.92
N CYS A 49 5.20 -0.28 -2.69
CA CYS A 49 5.00 0.56 -1.52
C CYS A 49 5.06 -0.24 -0.21
N LEU A 50 4.51 -1.46 -0.19
CA LEU A 50 4.61 -2.35 0.96
C LEU A 50 6.05 -2.72 1.30
N GLY A 51 6.88 -3.04 0.29
CA GLY A 51 8.30 -3.30 0.49
C GLY A 51 9.04 -2.09 1.06
N GLU A 52 8.75 -0.91 0.55
CA GLU A 52 9.33 0.34 1.05
C GLU A 52 8.90 0.65 2.48
N GLY A 53 7.60 0.54 2.77
CA GLY A 53 7.05 0.72 4.11
C GLY A 53 7.64 -0.27 5.12
N ALA A 54 7.77 -1.54 4.73
CA ALA A 54 8.40 -2.57 5.56
C ALA A 54 9.86 -2.23 5.89
N ARG A 55 10.65 -1.79 4.90
CA ARG A 55 12.05 -1.38 5.12
C ARG A 55 12.15 -0.15 6.02
N ARG A 56 11.30 0.86 5.82
CA ARG A 56 11.27 2.06 6.66
C ARG A 56 10.90 1.73 8.10
N LEU A 57 9.88 0.90 8.31
CA LEU A 57 9.49 0.45 9.64
C LEU A 57 10.59 -0.40 10.28
N ALA A 58 11.21 -1.32 9.54
CA ALA A 58 12.32 -2.11 10.05
C ALA A 58 13.54 -1.27 10.42
N ALA A 59 13.81 -0.17 9.70
CA ALA A 59 14.89 0.75 9.97
C ALA A 59 14.61 1.66 11.18
N ALA A 60 13.37 2.11 11.35
CA ALA A 60 12.94 2.91 12.50
C ALA A 60 12.79 2.08 13.79
N GLU A 61 12.34 0.83 13.65
CA GLU A 61 12.09 -0.08 14.75
C GLU A 61 12.86 -1.39 14.55
N SER A 62 12.21 -2.44 14.02
CA SER A 62 12.85 -3.72 13.77
C SER A 62 12.06 -4.59 12.79
N TRP A 63 12.73 -5.57 12.19
CA TRP A 63 12.06 -6.63 11.43
C TRP A 63 11.10 -7.49 12.27
N THR A 64 11.21 -7.48 13.60
CA THR A 64 10.22 -8.13 14.48
C THR A 64 8.91 -7.37 14.45
N GLN A 65 8.93 -6.03 14.54
CA GLN A 65 7.72 -5.21 14.46
C GLN A 65 6.98 -5.41 13.12
N VAL A 66 7.73 -5.47 12.01
CA VAL A 66 7.16 -5.74 10.69
C VAL A 66 6.47 -7.12 10.65
N ALA A 67 7.07 -8.12 11.31
CA ALA A 67 6.52 -9.46 11.42
C ALA A 67 5.20 -9.46 12.21
N ASP A 68 5.17 -8.75 13.34
CA ASP A 68 4.00 -8.65 14.21
C ASP A 68 2.81 -8.00 13.47
N LEU A 69 3.04 -6.93 12.71
CA LEU A 69 1.99 -6.25 11.93
C LEU A 69 1.48 -7.07 10.73
N THR A 70 2.29 -7.98 10.21
CA THR A 70 1.93 -8.79 9.03
C THR A 70 1.41 -10.17 9.40
N GLY A 71 1.51 -10.57 10.68
CA GLY A 71 1.08 -11.88 11.16
C GLY A 71 1.91 -13.04 10.64
N VAL A 72 3.10 -12.79 10.09
CA VAL A 72 4.01 -13.84 9.59
C VAL A 72 5.36 -13.76 10.30
N SER A 73 6.19 -14.79 10.14
CA SER A 73 7.46 -14.85 10.85
C SER A 73 8.45 -13.76 10.39
N LYS A 74 9.35 -13.36 11.30
CA LYS A 74 10.48 -12.45 10.99
C LYS A 74 11.30 -12.90 9.79
N GLN A 75 11.57 -14.21 9.68
CA GLN A 75 12.32 -14.76 8.55
C GLN A 75 11.56 -14.60 7.22
N ALA A 76 10.23 -14.74 7.23
CA ALA A 76 9.39 -14.57 6.05
C ALA A 76 9.29 -13.12 5.59
N VAL A 77 9.12 -12.15 6.50
CA VAL A 77 9.14 -10.72 6.11
C VAL A 77 10.52 -10.28 5.64
N TRP A 78 11.59 -10.75 6.30
CA TRP A 78 12.95 -10.41 5.92
C TRP A 78 13.32 -11.00 4.56
N SER A 79 13.02 -12.27 4.29
CA SER A 79 13.30 -12.86 2.97
C SER A 79 12.53 -12.15 1.85
N ARG A 80 11.32 -11.65 2.14
CA ARG A 80 10.45 -10.97 1.17
C ARG A 80 10.87 -9.53 0.86
N TRP A 81 11.30 -8.75 1.85
CA TRP A 81 11.44 -7.28 1.70
C TRP A 81 12.81 -6.71 2.05
N ARG A 82 13.79 -7.54 2.45
CA ARG A 82 15.16 -7.07 2.75
C ARG A 82 15.90 -6.42 1.57
N VAL A 83 15.48 -6.73 0.33
CA VAL A 83 16.16 -6.32 -0.91
C VAL A 83 15.62 -4.97 -1.39
#